data_AF-V7C5V6-F1
#
_entry.id   AF-V7C5V6-F1
#
_cell.length_a   1.000
_cell.length_b   1.000
_cell.length_c   1.000
_cell.angle_alpha   90.00
_cell.angle_beta   90.00
_cell.angle_gamma   90.00
#
_symmetry.space_group_name_H-M   'P 1'
#
loop_
_entity.id
_entity.type
_entity.pdbx_description
1 polymer ?
#
loop_
_entity_poly.entity_id
_entity_poly.type
_entity_poly.pdbx_seq_one_letter_code
_entity_poly.pdbx_strand_id
1 'polypeptide(L)'
;MTDIERKLGLGRDSLIALSLLLGSDYYQGVHGLGPESACEIVKSIGDQFVLKKFDSEGLGWVKKRRGDKNNLGRDDNILEVINAYMKPKCHSADSDIVHKIDSLYRLKYSQYTHHAENVKTESIDLGFLMHLILFLLWFLTLIIQQ
;
A
#
# COMPACT_ATOMS: atom_id res chain seq x y z
N MET A 1 4.60 3.08 -12.03
CA MET A 1 5.58 4.09 -11.54
C MET A 1 5.66 5.31 -12.46
N THR A 2 5.48 5.15 -13.76
CA THR A 2 5.56 6.24 -14.77
C THR A 2 4.63 7.41 -14.50
N ASP A 3 3.44 7.18 -13.95
CA ASP A 3 2.50 8.26 -13.62
C ASP A 3 3.00 9.18 -12.51
N ILE A 4 3.72 8.63 -11.53
CA ILE A 4 4.28 9.39 -10.40
C ILE A 4 5.41 10.26 -10.90
N GLU A 5 6.32 9.68 -11.68
CA GLU A 5 7.42 10.41 -12.30
C GLU A 5 6.90 11.54 -13.22
N ARG A 6 5.89 11.26 -14.05
CA ARG A 6 5.29 12.25 -14.94
C ARG A 6 4.55 13.37 -14.20
N LYS A 7 3.80 13.05 -13.14
CA LYS A 7 2.94 14.05 -12.44
C LYS A 7 3.69 14.82 -11.36
N LEU A 8 4.64 14.18 -10.68
CA LEU A 8 5.31 14.74 -9.50
C LEU A 8 6.80 15.00 -9.73
N GLY A 9 7.38 14.49 -10.81
CA GLY A 9 8.82 14.58 -11.08
C GLY A 9 9.67 13.73 -10.14
N LEU A 10 9.08 12.70 -9.52
CA LEU A 10 9.74 11.86 -8.53
C LEU A 10 9.96 10.46 -9.11
N GLY A 11 11.23 10.11 -9.33
CA GLY A 11 11.65 8.77 -9.71
C GLY A 11 11.88 7.86 -8.49
N ARG A 12 12.45 6.69 -8.74
CA ARG A 12 12.71 5.69 -7.70
C ARG A 12 13.65 6.24 -6.62
N ASP A 13 14.71 6.91 -7.05
CA ASP A 13 15.77 7.40 -6.18
C ASP A 13 15.26 8.55 -5.29
N SER A 14 14.43 9.42 -5.86
CA SER A 14 13.70 10.47 -5.13
C SER A 14 12.77 9.90 -4.06
N LEU A 15 12.05 8.82 -4.35
CA LEU A 15 11.14 8.20 -3.39
C LEU A 15 11.89 7.55 -2.23
N ILE A 16 13.06 6.94 -2.50
CA ILE A 16 13.93 6.39 -1.45
C ILE A 16 14.52 7.54 -0.61
N ALA A 17 14.92 8.65 -1.23
CA ALA A 17 15.38 9.82 -0.48
C ALA A 17 14.27 10.40 0.42
N LEU A 18 13.02 10.43 -0.06
CA LEU A 18 11.88 10.87 0.75
C LEU A 18 11.63 9.95 1.95
N SER A 19 11.83 8.64 1.83
CA SER A 19 11.68 7.72 2.96
C SER A 19 12.78 7.91 4.02
N LEU A 20 13.97 8.33 3.61
CA LEU A 20 15.06 8.74 4.52
C LEU A 20 14.79 10.07 5.22
N LEU A 21 14.09 11.00 4.58
CA LEU A 21 13.77 12.32 5.15
C LEU A 21 12.53 12.29 6.05
N LEU A 22 11.44 11.67 5.61
CA LEU A 22 10.16 11.64 6.31
C LEU A 22 10.02 10.48 7.30
N GLY A 23 10.84 9.45 7.11
CA GLY A 23 10.77 8.21 7.86
C GLY A 23 9.90 7.15 7.18
N SER A 24 10.25 5.90 7.45
CA SER A 24 9.61 4.67 6.96
C SER A 24 10.00 3.51 7.86
N ASP A 25 9.52 2.30 7.55
CA ASP A 25 9.87 1.09 8.31
C ASP A 25 11.39 0.80 8.34
N TYR A 26 12.15 1.30 7.37
CA TYR A 26 13.59 1.10 7.28
C TYR A 26 14.41 2.23 7.93
N TYR A 27 13.83 3.41 8.17
CA TYR A 27 14.57 4.55 8.73
C TYR A 27 13.66 5.55 9.44
N GLN A 28 14.10 6.09 10.57
CA GLN A 28 13.23 6.92 11.42
C GLN A 28 12.91 8.31 10.85
N GLY A 29 13.67 8.78 9.86
CA GLY A 29 13.47 10.10 9.28
C GLY A 29 14.18 11.22 10.03
N VAL A 30 14.15 12.43 9.46
CA VAL A 30 14.73 13.63 10.06
C VAL A 30 13.61 14.41 10.77
N HIS A 31 13.78 14.61 12.08
CA HIS A 31 12.79 15.33 12.88
C HIS A 31 12.57 16.77 12.38
N GLY A 32 11.31 17.19 12.30
CA GLY A 32 10.94 18.53 11.88
C GLY A 32 10.84 18.74 10.36
N LEU A 33 11.09 17.71 9.54
CA LEU A 33 10.82 17.75 8.11
C LEU A 33 9.40 17.28 7.79
N GLY A 34 8.63 18.16 7.16
CA GLY A 34 7.35 17.83 6.55
C GLY A 34 7.47 17.38 5.09
N PRO A 35 6.39 16.80 4.52
CA PRO A 35 6.38 16.29 3.15
C PRO A 35 6.68 17.35 2.09
N GLU A 36 6.21 18.59 2.27
CA GLU A 36 6.47 19.69 1.34
C GLU A 36 7.95 20.05 1.30
N SER A 37 8.55 20.28 2.47
CA SER A 37 9.97 20.63 2.58
C SER A 37 10.88 19.49 2.11
N ALA A 38 10.55 18.24 2.46
CA ALA A 38 11.30 17.08 1.97
C ALA A 38 11.21 16.94 0.44
N CYS A 39 10.02 17.17 -0.14
CA CYS A 39 9.81 17.13 -1.58
C CYS A 39 10.59 18.23 -2.30
N GLU A 40 10.62 19.44 -1.77
CA GLU A 40 11.41 20.55 -2.30
C GLU A 40 12.91 20.25 -2.27
N ILE A 41 13.41 19.70 -1.16
CA ILE A 41 14.81 19.29 -1.02
C ILE A 41 15.19 18.25 -2.07
N VAL A 42 14.40 17.17 -2.21
CA VAL A 42 14.67 16.10 -3.16
C VAL A 42 14.61 16.60 -4.61
N LYS A 43 13.60 17.43 -4.94
CA LYS A 43 13.49 18.06 -6.26
C LYS A 43 14.65 18.99 -6.59
N SER A 44 15.18 19.71 -5.60
CA SER A 44 16.32 20.62 -5.81
C SER A 44 17.63 19.89 -6.15
N ILE A 45 17.80 18.65 -5.69
CA ILE A 45 18.98 17.82 -5.99
C ILE A 45 18.80 17.07 -7.31
N GLY A 46 17.58 16.59 -7.58
CA GLY A 46 17.26 15.78 -8.74
C GLY A 46 17.46 14.28 -8.51
N ASP A 47 16.63 13.49 -9.20
CA ASP A 47 16.47 12.04 -8.98
C ASP A 47 17.80 11.26 -9.09
N GLN A 48 18.60 11.52 -10.12
CA GLN A 48 19.82 10.74 -10.40
C GLN A 48 20.97 11.00 -9.39
N PHE A 49 20.92 12.11 -8.67
CA PHE A 49 22.02 12.55 -7.79
C PHE A 49 21.65 12.49 -6.32
N VAL A 50 20.36 12.36 -5.98
CA VAL A 50 19.88 12.43 -4.61
C VAL A 50 20.46 11.34 -3.74
N LEU A 51 20.43 10.07 -4.17
CA LEU A 51 20.98 8.97 -3.37
C LEU A 51 22.49 9.06 -3.22
N LYS A 52 23.21 9.46 -4.28
CA LYS A 52 24.65 9.65 -4.23
C LYS A 52 25.05 10.72 -3.20
N LYS A 53 24.28 11.81 -3.16
CA LYS A 53 24.51 12.88 -2.18
C LYS A 53 24.26 12.42 -0.75
N PHE A 54 23.23 11.61 -0.53
CA PHE A 54 22.89 11.09 0.80
C PHE A 54 23.89 10.03 1.26
N ASP A 55 24.42 9.23 0.34
CA ASP A 55 25.50 8.27 0.62
C ASP A 55 26.82 9.00 0.96
N SER A 56 27.16 10.08 0.25
CA SER A 56 28.42 10.80 0.48
C SER A 56 28.40 11.82 1.63
N GLU A 57 27.30 12.55 1.80
CA GLU A 57 27.18 13.67 2.76
C GLU A 57 26.28 13.33 3.97
N GLY A 58 25.59 12.20 3.94
CA GLY A 58 24.63 11.82 4.97
C GLY A 58 23.40 12.73 5.01
N LEU A 59 22.71 12.72 6.15
CA LEU A 59 21.52 13.57 6.41
C LEU A 59 21.85 14.81 7.27
N GLY A 60 23.11 14.96 7.70
CA GLY A 60 23.54 16.01 8.62
C GLY A 60 23.32 17.43 8.09
N TRP A 61 23.40 17.64 6.78
CA TRP A 61 23.17 18.94 6.15
C TRP A 61 21.70 19.38 6.18
N VAL A 62 20.76 18.43 6.26
CA VAL A 62 19.31 18.72 6.37
C VAL A 62 18.91 19.03 7.81
N LYS A 63 19.63 18.47 8.80
CA LYS A 63 19.31 18.51 10.23
C LYS A 63 19.49 19.88 10.90
N LYS A 64 20.02 20.89 10.19
CA LYS A 64 20.47 22.14 10.84
C LYS A 64 19.35 23.17 10.95
N ARG A 65 18.49 23.06 11.98
CA ARG A 65 17.91 24.22 12.72
C ARG A 65 17.38 23.85 14.12
N ARG A 66 17.82 24.67 15.09
CA ARG A 66 17.37 24.90 16.48
C ARG A 66 17.62 23.79 17.52
N GLY A 67 18.75 23.91 18.21
CA GLY A 67 18.82 23.76 19.67
C GLY A 67 18.80 22.35 20.27
N ASP A 68 18.67 21.28 19.48
CA ASP A 68 18.47 19.94 20.05
C ASP A 68 19.76 19.13 20.17
N LYS A 69 20.11 18.75 21.41
CA LYS A 69 21.21 17.85 21.74
C LYS A 69 20.78 16.40 21.49
N ASN A 70 20.60 16.03 20.23
CA ASN A 70 20.23 14.64 19.94
C ASN A 70 21.49 13.82 19.63
N ASN A 71 21.84 12.97 20.61
CA ASN A 71 22.63 11.75 20.44
C ASN A 71 21.95 10.86 19.39
N LEU A 72 22.05 11.23 18.11
CA LEU A 72 21.68 10.33 17.03
C LEU A 72 22.92 9.54 16.71
N GLY A 73 22.84 8.23 16.95
CA GLY A 73 23.80 7.26 16.48
C GLY A 73 24.10 7.57 15.02
N ARG A 74 25.37 7.88 14.80
CA ARG A 74 26.14 7.77 13.57
C ARG A 74 25.30 7.23 12.39
N ASP A 75 25.22 8.03 11.34
CA ASP A 75 24.53 7.83 10.05
C ASP A 75 25.01 6.57 9.26
N ASP A 76 25.60 5.59 9.95
CA ASP A 76 26.34 4.45 9.43
C ASP A 76 25.46 3.47 8.63
N ASN A 77 24.14 3.55 8.78
CA ASN A 77 23.19 2.63 8.15
C ASN A 77 22.39 3.23 7.00
N ILE A 78 22.65 4.47 6.57
CA ILE A 78 21.94 5.05 5.41
C ILE A 78 22.16 4.17 4.16
N LEU A 79 23.40 3.73 3.93
CA LEU A 79 23.73 2.85 2.81
C LEU A 79 23.01 1.50 2.92
N GLU A 80 22.86 0.94 4.11
CA GLU A 80 22.11 -0.30 4.32
C GLU A 80 20.63 -0.13 3.97
N VAL A 81 20.03 0.99 4.38
CA VAL A 81 18.63 1.33 4.05
C VAL A 81 18.46 1.51 2.54
N ILE A 82 19.35 2.26 1.89
CA ILE A 82 19.32 2.43 0.43
C ILE A 82 19.42 1.07 -0.25
N ASN A 83 20.33 0.19 0.21
CA ASN A 83 20.48 -1.15 -0.33
C ASN A 83 19.24 -2.03 -0.10
N ALA A 84 18.53 -1.90 1.02
CA ALA A 84 17.29 -2.62 1.27
C ALA A 84 16.21 -2.29 0.23
N TYR A 85 16.11 -1.03 -0.20
CA TYR A 85 15.22 -0.61 -1.28
C TYR A 85 15.73 -0.96 -2.68
N MET A 86 17.05 -0.87 -2.91
CA MET A 86 17.64 -1.04 -4.23
C MET A 86 17.81 -2.52 -4.63
N LYS A 87 18.12 -3.36 -3.64
CA LYS A 87 18.43 -4.79 -3.80
C LYS A 87 17.62 -5.62 -2.79
N PRO A 88 16.27 -5.56 -2.85
CA PRO A 88 15.45 -6.36 -1.96
C PRO A 88 15.64 -7.84 -2.26
N LYS A 89 15.52 -8.67 -1.22
CA LYS A 89 15.50 -10.12 -1.37
C LYS A 89 14.17 -10.52 -2.01
N CYS A 90 14.17 -10.73 -3.31
CA CYS A 90 12.99 -11.17 -4.08
C CYS A 90 13.26 -12.53 -4.72
N HIS A 91 12.25 -13.38 -4.74
CA HIS A 91 12.26 -14.58 -5.58
C HIS A 91 11.93 -14.19 -7.03
N SER A 92 12.47 -14.94 -7.99
CA SER A 92 12.06 -14.79 -9.39
C SER A 92 10.57 -15.11 -9.56
N ALA A 93 9.88 -14.39 -10.44
CA ALA A 93 8.49 -14.67 -10.79
C ALA A 93 8.31 -16.12 -11.29
N ASP A 94 9.33 -16.65 -11.96
CA ASP A 94 9.32 -18.00 -12.54
C ASP A 94 9.83 -19.08 -11.56
N SER A 95 10.07 -18.74 -10.29
CA SER A 95 10.51 -19.72 -9.31
C SER A 95 9.37 -20.65 -8.89
N ASP A 96 9.68 -21.93 -8.68
CA ASP A 96 8.71 -22.95 -8.25
C ASP A 96 7.94 -22.55 -6.98
N ILE A 97 8.63 -21.86 -6.07
CA ILE A 97 8.04 -21.35 -4.82
C ILE A 97 6.96 -20.31 -5.15
N VAL A 98 7.23 -19.37 -6.05
CA VAL A 98 6.27 -18.33 -6.44
C VAL A 98 5.08 -18.95 -7.17
N HIS A 99 5.29 -19.89 -8.09
CA HIS A 99 4.19 -20.58 -8.77
C HIS A 99 3.31 -21.38 -7.81
N LYS A 100 3.92 -22.09 -6.86
CA LYS A 100 3.18 -22.83 -5.84
C LYS A 100 2.34 -21.88 -4.99
N ILE A 101 2.92 -20.78 -4.53
CA ILE A 101 2.20 -19.79 -3.74
C ILE A 101 1.08 -19.13 -4.56
N ASP A 102 1.33 -18.72 -5.81
CA ASP A 102 0.31 -18.14 -6.69
C ASP A 102 -0.87 -19.10 -6.92
N SER A 103 -0.58 -20.39 -7.16
CA SER A 103 -1.62 -21.41 -7.30
C SER A 103 -2.47 -21.55 -6.03
N LEU A 104 -1.84 -21.51 -4.85
CA LEU A 104 -2.53 -21.61 -3.57
C LEU A 104 -3.41 -20.39 -3.32
N TYR A 105 -2.90 -19.19 -3.59
CA TYR A 105 -3.70 -17.96 -3.48
C TYR A 105 -4.89 -18.00 -4.42
N ARG A 106 -4.69 -18.36 -5.70
CA ARG A 106 -5.77 -18.47 -6.70
C ARG A 106 -6.87 -19.43 -6.26
N LEU A 107 -6.48 -20.60 -5.74
CA LEU A 107 -7.43 -21.58 -5.19
C LEU A 107 -8.17 -21.04 -3.97
N LYS A 108 -7.47 -20.37 -3.05
CA LYS A 108 -8.07 -19.79 -1.85
C LYS A 108 -9.05 -18.68 -2.20
N TYR A 109 -8.71 -17.81 -3.14
CA TYR A 109 -9.63 -16.76 -3.63
C TYR A 109 -10.86 -17.35 -4.31
N SER A 110 -10.73 -18.40 -5.11
CA SER A 110 -11.87 -19.11 -5.72
C SER A 110 -12.81 -19.70 -4.66
N GLN A 111 -12.29 -20.25 -3.56
CA GLN A 111 -13.14 -20.75 -2.47
C GLN A 111 -13.91 -19.64 -1.75
N TYR A 112 -13.30 -18.47 -1.54
CA TYR A 112 -14.00 -17.31 -0.97
C TYR A 112 -15.11 -16.78 -1.88
N THR A 113 -14.88 -16.72 -3.20
CA THR A 113 -15.91 -16.26 -4.14
C THR A 113 -17.08 -17.22 -4.20
N HIS A 114 -16.84 -18.52 -4.18
CA HIS A 114 -17.92 -19.52 -4.13
C HIS A 114 -18.70 -19.49 -2.81
N HIS A 115 -18.05 -19.26 -1.66
CA HIS A 115 -18.75 -19.05 -0.39
C HIS A 115 -19.62 -17.78 -0.41
N ALA A 116 -19.12 -16.68 -0.99
CA ALA A 116 -19.87 -15.43 -1.08
C ALA A 116 -21.09 -15.53 -2.02
N GLU A 117 -21.02 -16.34 -3.07
CA GLU A 117 -22.17 -16.63 -3.94
C GLU A 117 -23.20 -17.52 -3.23
N ASN A 118 -22.77 -18.58 -2.53
CA ASN A 118 -23.68 -19.47 -1.81
C ASN A 118 -24.44 -18.76 -0.67
N VAL A 119 -23.79 -17.84 0.04
CA VAL A 119 -24.44 -17.02 1.10
C VAL A 119 -25.50 -16.07 0.53
N LYS A 120 -25.32 -15.58 -0.71
CA LYS A 120 -26.34 -14.74 -1.38
C LYS A 120 -27.55 -15.54 -1.86
N THR A 121 -27.37 -16.81 -2.23
CA THR A 121 -28.48 -17.67 -2.65
C THR A 121 -29.32 -18.16 -1.48
N GLU A 122 -28.73 -18.35 -0.30
CA GLU A 122 -29.49 -18.70 0.92
C GLU A 122 -30.33 -17.55 1.49
N SER A 123 -30.09 -16.30 1.06
CA SER A 123 -30.84 -15.12 1.51
C SER A 123 -32.09 -14.80 0.66
N ILE A 124 -32.39 -15.59 -0.38
CA ILE A 124 -33.68 -15.57 -1.06
C ILE A 124 -34.44 -16.83 -0.64
N ASP A 125 -35.08 -16.76 0.52
CA ASP A 125 -35.96 -17.82 1.00
C ASP A 125 -37.20 -17.89 0.09
N LEU A 126 -37.14 -18.71 -0.96
CA LEU A 126 -38.26 -18.95 -1.90
C LEU A 126 -39.55 -19.34 -1.16
N GLY A 127 -39.44 -19.90 0.06
CA GLY A 127 -40.58 -20.20 0.91
C GLY A 127 -41.36 -18.96 1.32
N PHE A 128 -40.67 -17.86 1.64
CA PHE A 128 -41.30 -16.60 2.03
C PHE A 128 -42.06 -15.94 0.86
N LEU A 129 -41.49 -16.00 -0.35
CA LEU A 129 -42.13 -15.46 -1.55
C LEU A 129 -43.38 -16.28 -1.91
N MET A 130 -43.33 -17.61 -1.79
CA MET A 130 -44.49 -18.47 -2.03
C MET A 130 -45.62 -18.20 -1.03
N HIS A 131 -45.31 -18.06 0.25
CA HIS A 131 -46.30 -17.74 1.27
C HIS A 131 -46.93 -16.37 1.06
N LEU A 132 -46.15 -15.36 0.65
CA LEU A 132 -46.67 -14.02 0.35
C LEU A 132 -47.61 -14.04 -0.86
N ILE A 133 -47.27 -14.78 -1.92
CA ILE A 133 -48.12 -14.92 -3.12
C ILE A 133 -49.43 -15.63 -2.78
N LEU A 134 -49.37 -16.73 -2.01
CA LEU A 134 -50.57 -17.45 -1.58
C LEU A 134 -51.45 -16.59 -0.66
N PHE A 135 -50.85 -15.80 0.23
CA PHE A 135 -51.59 -14.87 1.09
C PHE A 135 -52.30 -13.78 0.28
N LEU A 136 -51.64 -13.21 -0.72
CA LEU A 136 -52.25 -12.20 -1.60
C LEU A 136 -53.38 -12.81 -2.45
N LEU A 137 -53.21 -14.02 -2.98
CA LEU A 137 -54.26 -14.72 -3.72
C LEU A 137 -55.49 -15.01 -2.84
N TRP A 138 -55.28 -15.48 -1.61
CA TRP A 138 -56.36 -15.68 -0.64
C TRP A 138 -57.08 -14.36 -0.32
N PHE A 139 -56.33 -13.28 -0.10
CA PHE A 139 -56.91 -11.96 0.19
C PHE A 139 -57.75 -11.40 -0.96
N LEU A 140 -57.31 -11.56 -2.22
CA LEU A 140 -58.10 -11.18 -3.38
C LEU A 140 -59.41 -11.99 -3.48
N THR A 141 -59.37 -13.30 -3.21
CA THR A 141 -60.60 -14.11 -3.22
C THR A 141 -61.59 -13.69 -2.12
N LEU A 142 -61.10 -13.20 -0.98
CA LEU A 142 -61.94 -12.68 0.11
C LEU A 142 -62.62 -11.35 -0.26
N ILE A 143 -61.92 -10.46 -0.98
CA ILE A 143 -62.49 -9.19 -1.47
C ILE A 143 -63.61 -9.43 -2.49
N ILE A 144 -63.51 -10.46 -3.32
CA ILE A 144 -64.51 -10.76 -4.37
C ILE A 144 -65.80 -11.38 -3.78
N GLN A 145 -65.79 -11.81 -2.52
CA GLN A 145 -66.94 -12.44 -1.84
C GLN A 145 -67.69 -11.50 -0.86
N GLN A 146 -67.32 -10.22 -0.78
CA GLN A 146 -68.11 -9.15 -0.12
C GLN A 146 -68.76 -8.24 -1.15
#